data_AF-A0A2D6E5L8-F1
#
_entry.id   AF-A0A2D6E5L8-F1
#
_cell.length_a   1.000
_cell.length_b   1.000
_cell.length_c   1.000
_cell.angle_alpha   90.00
_cell.angle_beta   90.00
_cell.angle_gamma   90.00
#
_symmetry.space_group_name_H-M   'P 1'
#
loop_
_entity.id
_entity.type
_entity.pdbx_description
1 polymer ?
#
loop_
_entity_poly.entity_id
_entity_poly.type
_entity_poly.pdbx_seq_one_letter_code
_entity_poly.pdbx_strand_id
1 'polypeptide(L)'
;MKRLRRSPYNLLNSYMNFEKKILDTSTVKERKLLKPSSVAMVKPDTGVDIKKKSAYYVIRDCATIAHDYIVHKCYSSIKDPIGTLKGKFSKADIIDFVARSKGDQHTKQLLYIIFSDIFRIEADDWTPPPEPIAAEELDIDADADGEDIYGDYGYGEDDTFDSANTVTVPVKPPVDLGDGEAVIAKLISVFGATKEK
;
A
#
# COMPACT_ATOMS: atom_id res chain seq x y z
N MET A 1 1.93 23.29 43.17
CA MET A 1 2.17 22.67 41.83
C MET A 1 1.16 21.56 41.59
N LYS A 2 0.06 21.84 40.86
CA LYS A 2 -0.88 20.79 40.42
C LYS A 2 -0.27 20.08 39.21
N ARG A 3 0.17 18.84 39.36
CA ARG A 3 0.52 17.97 38.22
C ARG A 3 -0.76 17.74 37.41
N LEU A 4 -0.88 18.45 36.28
CA LEU A 4 -1.88 18.16 35.24
C LEU A 4 -1.68 16.72 34.79
N ARG A 5 -2.49 15.79 35.30
CA ARG A 5 -2.64 14.46 34.72
C ARG A 5 -3.29 14.67 33.36
N ARG A 6 -2.46 14.74 32.31
CA ARG A 6 -2.94 14.71 30.93
C ARG A 6 -3.67 13.38 30.75
N SER A 7 -4.94 13.47 30.37
CA SER A 7 -5.76 12.34 29.97
C SER A 7 -5.05 11.55 28.86
N PRO A 8 -4.88 10.22 28.95
CA PRO A 8 -4.24 9.41 27.91
C PRO A 8 -4.97 9.52 26.55
N TYR A 9 -6.24 9.93 26.57
CA TYR A 9 -7.04 10.18 25.37
C TYR A 9 -6.56 11.39 24.54
N ASN A 10 -5.82 12.35 25.13
CA ASN A 10 -5.33 13.52 24.40
C ASN A 10 -4.06 13.24 23.57
N LEU A 11 -3.37 12.12 23.82
CA LEU A 11 -2.22 11.68 23.02
C LEU A 11 -2.63 10.83 21.81
N LEU A 12 -3.73 10.05 21.91
CA LEU A 12 -4.26 9.29 20.76
C LEU A 12 -4.75 10.18 19.62
N ASN A 13 -5.19 11.41 19.91
CA ASN A 13 -5.80 12.30 18.92
C ASN A 13 -4.80 12.91 17.92
N SER A 14 -3.48 12.73 18.13
CA SER A 14 -2.43 13.25 17.24
C SER A 14 -1.87 12.19 16.27
N TYR A 15 -2.21 10.91 16.43
CA TYR A 15 -1.43 9.79 15.86
C TYR A 15 -2.19 8.89 14.87
N MET A 16 -3.35 9.31 14.34
CA MET A 16 -4.11 8.52 13.34
C MET A 16 -4.75 9.41 12.25
N ASN A 17 -4.01 10.43 11.80
CA ASN A 17 -4.58 11.41 10.85
C ASN A 17 -4.84 10.79 9.46
N PHE A 18 -4.07 9.78 9.06
CA PHE A 18 -4.30 9.04 7.82
C PHE A 18 -5.64 8.29 7.89
N GLU A 19 -5.84 7.48 8.92
CA GLU A 19 -7.05 6.71 9.14
C GLU A 19 -8.28 7.60 9.33
N LYS A 20 -8.12 8.74 10.01
CA LYS A 20 -9.19 9.72 10.16
C LYS A 20 -9.72 10.22 8.82
N LYS A 21 -8.85 10.47 7.84
CA LYS A 21 -9.26 10.90 6.50
C LYS A 21 -10.02 9.82 5.74
N ILE A 22 -9.69 8.54 5.97
CA ILE A 22 -10.48 7.41 5.47
C ILE A 22 -11.87 7.40 6.10
N LEU A 23 -11.95 7.54 7.43
CA LEU A 23 -13.22 7.57 8.17
C LEU A 23 -14.11 8.74 7.72
N ASP A 24 -13.53 9.93 7.58
CA ASP A 24 -14.25 11.13 7.15
C ASP A 24 -14.80 10.98 5.72
N THR A 25 -14.08 10.25 4.86
CA THR A 25 -14.47 9.96 3.47
C THR A 25 -15.54 8.87 3.37
N SER A 26 -15.53 7.88 4.27
CA SER A 26 -16.47 6.76 4.20
C SER A 26 -17.90 7.18 4.54
N THR A 27 -18.89 6.59 3.87
CA THR A 27 -20.33 6.85 4.11
C THR A 27 -20.97 5.81 5.03
N VAL A 28 -20.25 4.74 5.38
CA VAL A 28 -20.80 3.65 6.19
C VAL A 28 -21.03 4.09 7.64
N LYS A 29 -22.08 3.57 8.27
CA LYS A 29 -22.47 3.96 9.63
C LYS A 29 -21.44 3.50 10.67
N GLU A 30 -20.75 2.40 10.39
CA GLU A 30 -19.77 1.73 11.25
C GLU A 30 -18.56 2.63 11.55
N ARG A 31 -18.28 3.65 10.73
CA ARG A 31 -17.24 4.66 11.03
C ARG A 31 -17.45 5.36 12.37
N LYS A 32 -18.70 5.47 12.82
CA LYS A 32 -19.08 6.08 14.10
C LYS A 32 -18.73 5.20 15.31
N LEU A 33 -18.34 3.95 15.08
CA LEU A 33 -17.99 3.01 16.15
C LEU A 33 -16.60 3.25 16.74
N LEU A 34 -15.73 4.06 16.12
CA LEU A 34 -14.35 4.26 16.60
C LEU A 34 -14.31 4.79 18.05
N LYS A 35 -15.13 5.80 18.34
CA LYS A 35 -15.21 6.37 19.69
C LYS A 35 -15.77 5.36 20.71
N PRO A 36 -16.97 4.76 20.51
CA PRO A 36 -17.49 3.80 21.49
C PRO A 36 -16.61 2.54 21.62
N SER A 37 -15.94 2.07 20.57
CA SER A 37 -15.00 0.95 20.67
C SER A 37 -13.77 1.32 21.50
N SER A 38 -13.21 2.53 21.34
CA SER A 38 -12.09 2.99 22.18
C SER A 38 -12.44 3.11 23.67
N VAL A 39 -13.71 3.38 23.98
CA VAL A 39 -14.21 3.42 25.37
C VAL A 39 -14.41 2.02 25.89
N ALA A 40 -15.12 1.17 25.13
CA ALA A 40 -15.47 -0.18 25.54
C ALA A 40 -14.25 -1.11 25.67
N MET A 41 -13.18 -0.90 24.91
CA MET A 41 -11.94 -1.68 25.06
C MET A 41 -11.19 -1.41 26.38
N VAL A 42 -11.40 -0.22 26.99
CA VAL A 42 -10.78 0.16 28.27
C VAL A 42 -11.74 -0.09 29.43
N LYS A 43 -13.02 0.28 29.26
CA LYS A 43 -14.09 0.15 30.25
C LYS A 43 -15.36 -0.44 29.61
N PRO A 44 -15.41 -1.77 29.41
CA PRO A 44 -16.56 -2.49 28.84
C PRO A 44 -17.89 -2.29 29.57
N ASP A 45 -17.83 -1.99 30.87
CA ASP A 45 -18.96 -1.74 31.77
C ASP A 45 -19.50 -0.30 31.69
N THR A 46 -18.98 0.53 30.79
CA THR A 46 -19.45 1.91 30.63
C THR A 46 -20.92 1.92 30.19
N GLY A 47 -21.80 2.39 31.07
CA GLY A 47 -23.23 2.54 30.79
C GLY A 47 -24.05 1.24 30.86
N VAL A 48 -23.45 0.13 31.30
CA VAL A 48 -24.13 -1.17 31.45
C VAL A 48 -23.66 -1.90 32.70
N ASP A 49 -24.56 -2.61 33.38
CA ASP A 49 -24.20 -3.49 34.49
C ASP A 49 -23.86 -4.90 33.99
N ILE A 50 -22.60 -5.32 34.15
CA ILE A 50 -22.10 -6.61 33.66
C ILE A 50 -22.10 -7.63 34.79
N LYS A 51 -23.14 -8.46 34.82
CA LYS A 51 -23.32 -9.50 35.86
C LYS A 51 -22.35 -10.69 35.77
N LYS A 52 -21.75 -10.93 34.59
CA LYS A 52 -20.88 -12.08 34.34
C LYS A 52 -19.51 -11.62 33.86
N LYS A 53 -18.45 -12.05 34.54
CA LYS A 53 -17.06 -11.71 34.20
C LYS A 53 -16.68 -12.10 32.76
N SER A 54 -17.21 -13.21 32.24
CA SER A 54 -16.98 -13.61 30.84
C SER A 54 -17.50 -12.58 29.84
N ALA A 55 -18.68 -12.00 30.07
CA ALA A 55 -19.25 -10.98 29.20
C ALA A 55 -18.40 -9.70 29.16
N TYR A 56 -17.76 -9.33 30.28
CA TYR A 56 -16.82 -8.21 30.33
C TYR A 56 -15.68 -8.39 29.32
N TYR A 57 -15.06 -9.57 29.29
CA TYR A 57 -13.95 -9.86 28.38
C TYR A 57 -14.40 -9.95 26.92
N VAL A 58 -15.57 -10.56 26.65
CA VAL A 58 -16.13 -10.60 25.28
C VAL A 58 -16.35 -9.19 24.74
N ILE A 59 -16.99 -8.31 25.51
CA ILE A 59 -17.23 -6.92 25.09
C ILE A 59 -15.90 -6.20 24.85
N ARG A 60 -14.94 -6.36 25.75
CA ARG A 60 -13.61 -5.77 25.61
C ARG A 60 -12.92 -6.21 24.32
N ASP A 61 -12.85 -7.51 24.08
CA ASP A 61 -12.08 -8.09 22.98
C ASP A 61 -12.77 -7.79 21.64
N CYS A 62 -14.10 -7.85 21.57
CA CYS A 62 -14.86 -7.39 20.41
C CYS A 62 -14.66 -5.89 20.14
N ALA A 63 -14.61 -5.06 21.19
CA ALA A 63 -14.35 -3.63 21.05
C ALA A 63 -12.93 -3.35 20.53
N THR A 64 -11.93 -4.09 21.01
CA THR A 64 -10.55 -4.01 20.48
C THR A 64 -10.51 -4.35 18.99
N ILE A 65 -11.10 -5.48 18.58
CA ILE A 65 -11.15 -5.88 17.17
C ILE A 65 -11.87 -4.82 16.34
N ALA A 66 -13.01 -4.32 16.82
CA ALA A 66 -13.74 -3.27 16.11
C ALA A 66 -12.87 -2.01 15.96
N HIS A 67 -12.24 -1.54 17.04
CA HIS A 67 -11.38 -0.36 17.01
C HIS A 67 -10.27 -0.48 15.95
N ASP A 68 -9.60 -1.63 15.90
CA ASP A 68 -8.46 -1.85 15.01
C ASP A 68 -8.86 -1.97 13.54
N TYR A 69 -10.07 -2.47 13.23
CA TYR A 69 -10.48 -2.82 11.86
C TYR A 69 -11.63 -1.98 11.28
N ILE A 70 -12.23 -1.06 12.04
CA ILE A 70 -13.25 -0.14 11.50
C ILE A 70 -12.70 0.64 10.30
N VAL A 71 -11.43 1.04 10.34
CA VAL A 71 -10.79 1.80 9.25
C VAL A 71 -10.70 0.95 7.99
N HIS A 72 -10.32 -0.33 8.09
CA HIS A 72 -10.28 -1.26 6.96
C HIS A 72 -11.66 -1.41 6.33
N LYS A 73 -12.70 -1.60 7.16
CA LYS A 73 -14.08 -1.67 6.67
C LYS A 73 -14.49 -0.39 5.95
N CYS A 74 -14.11 0.77 6.47
CA CYS A 74 -14.38 2.06 5.86
C CYS A 74 -13.63 2.22 4.54
N TYR A 75 -12.35 1.85 4.47
CA TYR A 75 -11.54 1.87 3.27
C TYR A 75 -12.15 0.98 2.17
N SER A 76 -12.40 -0.29 2.47
CA SER A 76 -12.97 -1.26 1.52
C SER A 76 -14.41 -0.95 1.08
N SER A 77 -15.10 -0.03 1.77
CA SER A 77 -16.43 0.43 1.36
C SER A 77 -16.41 1.53 0.29
N ILE A 78 -15.25 2.13 0.04
CA ILE A 78 -15.08 3.17 -0.97
C ILE A 78 -14.90 2.48 -2.33
N LYS A 79 -15.73 2.85 -3.32
CA LYS A 79 -15.72 2.21 -4.66
C LYS A 79 -14.38 2.39 -5.39
N ASP A 80 -13.84 3.61 -5.35
CA ASP A 80 -12.53 3.97 -5.86
C ASP A 80 -11.73 4.64 -4.74
N PRO A 81 -11.10 3.86 -3.85
CA PRO A 81 -10.44 4.41 -2.68
C PRO A 81 -9.25 5.29 -3.06
N ILE A 82 -8.47 4.90 -4.08
CA ILE A 82 -7.28 5.62 -4.51
C ILE A 82 -7.66 6.99 -5.08
N GLY A 83 -8.60 7.05 -6.03
CA GLY A 83 -9.06 8.31 -6.60
C GLY A 83 -9.79 9.19 -5.58
N THR A 84 -10.65 8.61 -4.73
CA THR A 84 -11.45 9.38 -3.75
C THR A 84 -10.59 9.97 -2.62
N LEU A 85 -9.46 9.35 -2.28
CA LEU A 85 -8.54 9.81 -1.23
C LEU A 85 -7.40 10.68 -1.77
N LYS A 86 -7.24 10.78 -3.09
CA LYS A 86 -6.23 11.63 -3.74
C LYS A 86 -6.37 13.09 -3.30
N GLY A 87 -5.25 13.71 -2.95
CA GLY A 87 -5.15 15.08 -2.48
C GLY A 87 -5.63 15.31 -1.05
N LYS A 88 -6.15 14.27 -0.35
CA LYS A 88 -6.62 14.42 1.03
C LYS A 88 -5.51 14.30 2.05
N PHE A 89 -4.46 13.52 1.79
CA PHE A 89 -3.34 13.30 2.72
C PHE A 89 -2.29 14.40 2.64
N SER A 90 -1.70 14.75 3.78
CA SER A 90 -0.44 15.50 3.85
C SER A 90 0.74 14.52 3.87
N LYS A 91 1.94 15.04 3.60
CA LYS A 91 3.17 14.24 3.69
C LYS A 91 3.37 13.69 5.12
N ALA A 92 3.06 14.49 6.14
CA ALA A 92 3.17 14.07 7.54
C ALA A 92 2.24 12.89 7.88
N ASP A 93 1.02 12.88 7.34
CA ASP A 93 0.08 11.76 7.58
C ASP A 93 0.61 10.44 7.00
N ILE A 94 1.22 10.49 5.82
CA ILE A 94 1.77 9.31 5.15
C ILE A 94 2.99 8.79 5.92
N ILE A 95 3.89 9.69 6.34
CA ILE A 95 5.08 9.31 7.12
C ILE A 95 4.67 8.67 8.45
N ASP A 96 3.74 9.28 9.18
CA ASP A 96 3.21 8.73 10.43
C ASP A 96 2.58 7.35 10.24
N PHE A 97 1.75 7.19 9.21
CA PHE A 97 1.11 5.93 8.88
C PHE A 97 2.11 4.80 8.59
N VAL A 98 3.12 5.09 7.74
CA VAL A 98 4.18 4.11 7.40
C VAL A 98 5.10 3.82 8.59
N ALA A 99 5.33 4.80 9.47
CA ALA A 99 6.07 4.56 10.71
C ALA A 99 5.32 3.59 11.62
N ARG A 100 4.01 3.78 11.81
CA ARG A 100 3.17 2.91 12.64
C ARG A 100 2.95 1.52 12.05
N SER A 101 2.91 1.38 10.73
CA SER A 101 2.79 0.06 10.09
C SER A 101 3.96 -0.89 10.37
N LYS A 102 5.07 -0.39 10.94
CA LYS A 102 6.18 -1.24 11.40
C LYS A 102 5.89 -1.94 12.74
N GLY A 103 5.13 -1.28 13.62
CA GLY A 103 4.81 -1.80 14.96
C GLY A 103 3.40 -2.39 15.07
N ASP A 104 2.43 -1.78 14.40
CA ASP A 104 1.02 -2.12 14.54
C ASP A 104 0.56 -3.06 13.43
N GLN A 105 0.18 -4.29 13.80
CA GLN A 105 -0.21 -5.33 12.82
C GLN A 105 -1.43 -4.93 11.98
N HIS A 106 -2.45 -4.32 12.60
CA HIS A 106 -3.64 -3.88 11.87
C HIS A 106 -3.31 -2.74 10.90
N THR A 107 -2.45 -1.79 11.27
CA THR A 107 -1.96 -0.71 10.40
C THR A 107 -1.16 -1.30 9.22
N LYS A 108 -0.31 -2.30 9.46
CA LYS A 108 0.40 -3.03 8.41
C LYS A 108 -0.54 -3.72 7.43
N GLN A 109 -1.61 -4.34 7.93
CA GLN A 109 -2.62 -4.95 7.06
C GLN A 109 -3.36 -3.91 6.21
N LEU A 110 -3.64 -2.72 6.76
CA LEU A 110 -4.23 -1.62 6.00
C LEU A 110 -3.30 -1.17 4.87
N LEU A 111 -1.99 -1.05 5.15
CA LEU A 111 -0.98 -0.73 4.14
C LEU A 111 -1.00 -1.74 2.99
N TYR A 112 -1.06 -3.04 3.31
CA TYR A 112 -1.09 -4.09 2.29
C TYR A 112 -2.34 -4.05 1.42
N ILE A 113 -3.50 -3.77 2.02
CA ILE A 113 -4.75 -3.58 1.27
C ILE A 113 -4.62 -2.41 0.29
N ILE A 114 -4.06 -1.28 0.75
CA ILE A 114 -3.84 -0.10 -0.10
C ILE A 114 -2.89 -0.43 -1.26
N PHE A 115 -1.78 -1.10 -1.01
CA PHE A 115 -0.84 -1.48 -2.06
C PHE A 115 -1.41 -2.51 -3.03
N SER A 116 -2.26 -3.42 -2.57
CA SER A 116 -2.99 -4.34 -3.44
C SER A 116 -3.88 -3.58 -4.42
N ASP A 117 -4.58 -2.52 -3.99
CA ASP A 117 -5.38 -1.69 -4.89
C ASP A 117 -4.51 -0.89 -5.86
N ILE A 118 -3.38 -0.34 -5.39
CA ILE A 118 -2.42 0.38 -6.24
C ILE A 118 -1.89 -0.53 -7.34
N PHE A 119 -1.42 -1.73 -6.99
CA PHE A 119 -0.87 -2.67 -7.97
C PHE A 119 -1.94 -3.21 -8.91
N ARG A 120 -3.19 -3.33 -8.48
CA ARG A 120 -4.29 -3.68 -9.38
C ARG A 120 -4.49 -2.61 -10.46
N ILE A 121 -4.53 -1.33 -10.07
CA ILE A 121 -4.66 -0.22 -11.03
C ILE A 121 -3.47 -0.19 -11.99
N GLU A 122 -2.25 -0.36 -11.49
CA GLU A 122 -1.04 -0.37 -12.32
C GLU A 122 -0.98 -1.56 -13.28
N ALA A 123 -1.56 -2.71 -12.90
CA ALA A 123 -1.72 -3.85 -13.77
C ALA A 123 -2.81 -3.64 -14.83
N ASP A 124 -3.89 -2.94 -14.49
CA ASP A 124 -4.96 -2.59 -15.45
C ASP A 124 -4.45 -1.59 -16.51
N ASP A 125 -3.55 -0.68 -16.13
CA ASP A 125 -2.90 0.29 -17.03
C ASP A 125 -1.74 -0.34 -17.86
N TRP A 126 -1.47 -1.63 -17.68
CA TRP A 126 -0.38 -2.32 -18.37
C TRP A 126 -0.73 -2.55 -19.85
N THR A 127 0.14 -2.06 -20.73
CA THR A 127 0.14 -2.42 -22.15
C THR A 127 1.31 -3.36 -22.43
N PRO A 128 1.10 -4.48 -23.16
CA PRO A 128 2.20 -5.34 -23.57
C PRO A 128 3.21 -4.52 -24.38
N PRO A 129 4.52 -4.83 -24.26
CA PRO A 129 5.52 -4.28 -25.16
C PRO A 129 5.08 -4.53 -26.61
N PRO A 130 5.34 -3.58 -27.54
CA PRO A 130 5.10 -3.85 -28.95
C PRO A 130 5.78 -5.16 -29.32
N GLU A 131 5.08 -5.99 -30.10
CA GLU A 131 5.67 -7.21 -30.62
C GLU A 131 7.03 -6.87 -31.25
N PRO A 132 8.09 -7.66 -30.99
CA PRO A 132 9.35 -7.44 -31.66
C PRO A 132 9.07 -7.36 -33.16
N ILE A 133 9.59 -6.32 -33.81
CA ILE A 133 9.51 -6.16 -35.27
C ILE A 133 9.82 -7.53 -35.85
N ALA A 134 8.88 -8.06 -36.65
CA ALA A 134 8.95 -9.41 -37.19
C ALA A 134 10.40 -9.68 -37.60
N ALA A 135 11.03 -10.64 -36.91
CA ALA A 135 12.37 -11.06 -37.26
C ALA A 135 12.33 -11.36 -38.75
N GLU A 136 13.18 -10.68 -39.54
CA GLU A 136 13.39 -11.07 -40.93
C GLU A 136 13.60 -12.59 -40.92
N GLU A 137 12.85 -13.33 -41.75
CA GLU A 137 13.05 -14.77 -41.89
C GLU A 137 14.53 -14.96 -42.23
N LEU A 138 15.30 -15.43 -41.25
CA LEU A 138 16.66 -15.86 -41.50
C LEU A 138 16.52 -17.08 -42.41
N ASP A 139 16.94 -16.93 -43.66
CA ASP A 139 16.97 -18.01 -44.64
C ASP A 139 18.11 -18.96 -44.26
N ILE A 140 17.87 -19.76 -43.22
CA ILE A 140 18.81 -20.73 -42.69
C ILE A 140 18.62 -22.02 -43.48
N ASP A 141 19.47 -22.23 -44.48
CA ASP A 141 19.56 -23.51 -45.18
C ASP A 141 20.33 -24.52 -44.32
N ALA A 142 19.61 -25.27 -43.49
CA ALA A 142 20.17 -26.30 -42.61
C ALA A 142 20.69 -27.54 -43.37
N ASP A 143 20.38 -27.66 -44.66
CA ASP A 143 20.74 -28.79 -45.53
C ASP A 143 21.84 -28.42 -46.55
N ALA A 144 22.47 -27.25 -46.40
CA ALA A 144 23.58 -26.83 -47.24
C ALA A 144 24.81 -27.75 -47.05
N ASP A 145 25.01 -28.69 -47.97
CA ASP A 145 26.18 -29.56 -48.03
C ASP A 145 27.43 -28.76 -48.46
N GLY A 146 28.12 -28.14 -47.50
CA GLY A 146 29.41 -27.48 -47.75
C GLY A 146 30.00 -26.71 -46.55
N GLU A 147 31.21 -27.13 -46.14
CA GLU A 147 32.22 -26.48 -45.28
C GLU A 147 31.74 -25.51 -44.17
N ASP A 148 31.84 -25.99 -42.92
CA ASP A 148 31.75 -25.28 -41.65
C ASP A 148 30.52 -24.39 -41.40
N ILE A 149 29.40 -25.05 -41.10
CA ILE A 149 28.12 -24.47 -40.63
C ILE A 149 28.30 -23.69 -39.31
N TYR A 150 29.44 -23.87 -38.61
CA TYR A 150 29.81 -23.18 -37.38
C TYR A 150 30.97 -22.19 -37.58
N GLY A 151 31.17 -21.70 -38.81
CA GLY A 151 32.27 -20.80 -39.17
C GLY A 151 32.54 -19.70 -38.14
N ASP A 152 33.81 -19.25 -38.09
CA ASP A 152 34.33 -18.32 -37.07
C ASP A 152 33.35 -17.18 -36.81
N TYR A 153 32.92 -17.05 -35.54
CA TYR A 153 31.95 -16.06 -35.06
C TYR A 153 32.51 -14.62 -35.10
N GLY A 154 33.40 -14.32 -36.05
CA GLY A 154 33.94 -13.00 -36.30
C GLY A 154 34.41 -12.32 -35.02
N TYR A 155 35.26 -12.97 -34.22
CA TYR A 155 36.05 -12.25 -33.21
C TYR A 155 37.16 -11.41 -33.89
N GLY A 156 36.80 -10.69 -34.95
CA GLY A 156 37.63 -9.65 -35.55
C GLY A 156 37.49 -8.36 -34.74
N GLU A 157 38.58 -7.60 -34.63
CA GLU A 157 38.78 -6.40 -33.80
C GLU A 157 37.84 -5.19 -34.09
N ASP A 158 36.66 -5.40 -34.65
CA ASP A 158 35.65 -4.37 -34.93
C ASP A 158 34.31 -4.74 -34.28
N ASP A 159 34.35 -5.03 -32.96
CA ASP A 159 33.16 -5.03 -32.10
C ASP A 159 32.67 -3.58 -31.91
N THR A 160 32.18 -2.94 -32.98
CA THR A 160 31.19 -1.87 -32.81
C THR A 160 29.90 -2.55 -32.38
N PHE A 161 29.79 -2.78 -31.07
CA PHE A 161 28.55 -3.18 -30.41
C PHE A 161 27.46 -2.21 -30.84
N ASP A 162 26.58 -2.65 -31.75
CA ASP A 162 25.43 -1.87 -32.18
C ASP A 162 24.53 -1.65 -30.95
N SER A 163 24.67 -0.46 -30.37
CA SER A 163 23.94 0.01 -29.19
C SER A 163 22.41 0.14 -29.38
N ALA A 164 21.86 -0.42 -30.47
CA ALA A 164 20.45 -0.37 -30.83
C ALA A 164 19.57 -1.34 -30.02
N ASN A 165 20.14 -2.38 -29.40
CA ASN A 165 19.38 -3.34 -28.57
C ASN A 165 19.44 -3.04 -27.08
N THR A 166 19.17 -1.77 -26.71
CA THR A 166 18.77 -1.49 -25.33
C THR A 166 17.35 -2.02 -25.13
N VAL A 167 17.25 -3.25 -24.63
CA VAL A 167 15.99 -3.80 -24.11
C VAL A 167 15.60 -2.93 -22.93
N THR A 168 14.77 -1.92 -23.18
CA THR A 168 14.14 -1.13 -22.14
C THR A 168 13.21 -2.06 -21.39
N VAL A 169 13.67 -2.64 -20.29
CA VAL A 169 12.81 -3.39 -19.37
C VAL A 169 11.76 -2.40 -18.88
N PRO A 170 10.49 -2.49 -19.32
CA PRO A 170 9.52 -1.41 -19.10
C PRO A 170 8.94 -1.43 -17.69
N VAL A 171 9.32 -2.42 -16.88
CA VAL A 171 8.69 -2.68 -15.58
C VAL A 171 9.58 -2.17 -14.47
N LYS A 172 9.13 -1.10 -13.80
CA LYS A 172 9.69 -0.72 -12.51
C LYS A 172 9.38 -1.86 -11.52
N PRO A 173 10.38 -2.41 -10.82
CA PRO A 173 10.13 -3.53 -9.90
C PRO A 173 9.08 -3.14 -8.86
N PRO A 174 8.24 -4.12 -8.41
CA PRO A 174 7.29 -3.88 -7.33
C PRO A 174 7.99 -3.22 -6.15
N VAL A 175 7.32 -2.24 -5.52
CA VAL A 175 7.88 -1.54 -4.36
C VAL A 175 8.09 -2.55 -3.24
N ASP A 176 9.31 -2.64 -2.72
CA ASP A 176 9.59 -3.42 -1.52
C ASP A 176 8.89 -2.76 -0.32
N LEU A 177 7.90 -3.46 0.23
CA LEU A 177 7.13 -2.99 1.38
C LEU A 177 7.94 -3.01 2.69
N GLY A 178 9.15 -3.58 2.68
CA GLY A 178 10.13 -3.48 3.75
C GLY A 178 10.88 -2.13 3.77
N ASP A 179 10.99 -1.47 2.61
CA ASP A 179 11.63 -0.17 2.49
C ASP A 179 10.62 0.97 2.75
N GLY A 180 10.68 1.52 3.96
CA GLY A 180 9.80 2.61 4.37
C GLY A 180 9.94 3.86 3.49
N GLU A 181 11.12 4.16 2.95
CA GLU A 181 11.32 5.36 2.12
C GLU A 181 10.68 5.19 0.75
N ALA A 182 10.87 4.03 0.12
CA ALA A 182 10.22 3.69 -1.15
C ALA A 182 8.69 3.66 -1.01
N VAL A 183 8.17 3.10 0.09
CA VAL A 183 6.74 3.09 0.40
C VAL A 183 6.19 4.51 0.56
N ILE A 184 6.86 5.38 1.32
CA ILE A 184 6.45 6.77 1.50
C ILE A 184 6.43 7.51 0.15
N ALA A 185 7.48 7.37 -0.64
CA ALA A 185 7.58 8.03 -1.94
C ALA A 185 6.45 7.59 -2.89
N LYS A 186 6.14 6.29 -2.92
CA LYS A 186 5.04 5.75 -3.73
C LYS A 186 3.69 6.29 -3.28
N LEU A 187 3.40 6.26 -1.97
CA LEU A 187 2.14 6.76 -1.43
C LEU A 187 1.97 8.27 -1.66
N ILE A 188 3.04 9.06 -1.53
CA ILE A 188 3.00 10.51 -1.84
C ILE A 188 2.64 10.74 -3.30
N SER A 189 3.26 9.98 -4.22
CA SER A 189 2.99 10.09 -5.66
C SER A 189 1.53 9.72 -5.99
N VAL A 190 1.09 8.54 -5.53
CA VAL A 190 -0.26 8.02 -5.80
C VAL A 190 -1.33 8.95 -5.26
N PHE A 191 -1.19 9.39 -4.00
CA PHE A 191 -2.19 10.25 -3.36
C PHE A 191 -1.97 11.74 -3.61
N GLY A 192 -0.93 12.15 -4.35
CA GLY A 192 -0.65 13.57 -4.64
C GLY A 192 -0.45 14.43 -3.38
N ALA A 193 0.21 13.88 -2.35
CA ALA A 193 0.40 14.54 -1.06
C ALA A 193 1.56 15.56 -1.11
N THR A 194 1.39 16.65 -1.84
CA THR A 194 2.42 17.68 -2.05
C THR A 194 2.39 18.83 -1.03
N LYS A 195 1.35 18.90 -0.19
CA LYS A 195 1.21 19.99 0.79
C LYS A 195 1.98 19.69 2.07
N GLU A 196 3.06 20.42 2.30
CA GLU A 196 3.52 20.75 3.65
C GLU A 196 2.47 21.67 4.27
N LYS A 197 1.74 21.20 5.28
CA LYS A 197 0.84 22.01 6.09
C LYS A 197 1.04 21.65 7.55
#